data_AF-A0A661WX41-F1
#
_entry.id   AF-A0A661WX41-F1
#
_cell.length_a   1.000
_cell.length_b   1.000
_cell.length_c   1.000
_cell.angle_alpha   90.00
_cell.angle_beta   90.00
_cell.angle_gamma   90.00
#
_symmetry.space_group_name_H-M   'P 1'
#
loop_
_entity.id
_entity.type
_entity.pdbx_description
1 polymer ?
#
loop_
_entity_poly.entity_id
_entity_poly.type
_entity_poly.pdbx_seq_one_letter_code
_entity_poly.pdbx_strand_id
1 'polypeptide(L)'
;HVDSTMQRYRRHPSFQGALLYDKPSTANYEKLAVLTDYFQSKIPDVRYFIQCLPNYASPVRLDTTDYIGYLSRFEQTLHPQILSVEHMGILREGLRSEFFPNLAALRQVSLAAKTPFWAYALAVPFGDHPAVLHSHIRTQLYSGLAYGA
;
A
#
# COMPACT_ATOMS: atom_id res chain seq x y z
N HIS A 1 10.44 -18.44 12.64
CA HIS A 1 9.06 -18.59 12.11
C HIS A 1 8.92 -18.18 10.64
N VAL A 2 9.55 -17.10 10.17
CA VAL A 2 9.52 -16.71 8.74
C VAL A 2 10.08 -17.81 7.84
N ASP A 3 11.25 -18.37 8.17
CA ASP A 3 11.90 -19.39 7.32
C ASP A 3 11.08 -20.65 7.12
N SER A 4 10.51 -21.22 8.19
CA SER A 4 9.68 -22.41 8.08
C SER A 4 8.41 -22.16 7.27
N THR A 5 7.84 -20.95 7.37
CA THR A 5 6.70 -20.53 6.57
C THR A 5 7.08 -20.41 5.10
N MET A 6 8.18 -19.73 4.79
CA MET A 6 8.65 -19.57 3.41
C MET A 6 9.06 -20.90 2.78
N GLN A 7 9.74 -21.80 3.51
CA GLN A 7 10.07 -23.14 3.03
C GLN A 7 8.84 -23.94 2.64
N ARG A 8 7.74 -23.81 3.39
CA ARG A 8 6.49 -24.52 3.13
C ARG A 8 5.74 -23.98 1.91
N TYR A 9 5.64 -22.66 1.77
CA TYR A 9 4.75 -22.05 0.78
C TYR A 9 5.43 -21.60 -0.51
N ARG A 10 6.72 -21.23 -0.49
CA ARG A 10 7.38 -20.66 -1.69
C ARG A 10 7.47 -21.59 -2.88
N ARG A 11 7.34 -22.91 -2.64
CA ARG A 11 7.35 -23.95 -3.68
C ARG A 11 5.97 -24.20 -4.30
N HIS A 12 4.91 -23.64 -3.72
CA HIS A 12 3.56 -23.85 -4.23
C HIS A 12 3.35 -23.00 -5.49
N PRO A 13 2.83 -23.55 -6.61
CA PRO A 13 2.67 -22.81 -7.86
C PRO A 13 1.83 -21.52 -7.76
N SER A 14 0.88 -21.48 -6.81
CA SER A 14 0.04 -20.29 -6.58
C SER A 14 0.68 -19.24 -5.67
N PHE A 15 1.86 -19.50 -5.09
CA PHE A 15 2.53 -18.52 -4.23
C PHE A 15 3.16 -17.42 -5.08
N GLN A 16 2.75 -16.17 -4.85
CA GLN A 16 3.19 -15.02 -5.65
C GLN A 16 3.95 -13.97 -4.84
N GLY A 17 4.00 -14.12 -3.51
CA GLY A 17 4.68 -13.22 -2.59
C GLY A 17 4.07 -13.21 -1.19
N ALA A 18 4.56 -12.32 -0.33
CA ALA A 18 4.09 -12.17 1.05
C ALA A 18 3.71 -10.72 1.39
N LEU A 19 2.60 -10.56 2.11
CA LEU A 19 2.31 -9.34 2.86
C LEU A 19 3.09 -9.42 4.18
N LEU A 20 4.05 -8.51 4.38
CA LEU A 20 4.88 -8.53 5.59
C LEU A 20 4.23 -7.79 6.76
N TYR A 21 3.49 -6.72 6.48
CA TYR A 21 2.83 -5.92 7.50
C TYR A 21 1.70 -5.09 6.91
N ASP A 22 0.67 -4.83 7.72
CA ASP A 22 -0.47 -4.00 7.35
C ASP A 22 -0.47 -2.69 8.16
N LYS A 23 -0.48 -1.57 7.45
CA LYS A 23 -0.72 -0.21 7.94
C LYS A 23 0.24 0.24 9.07
N PRO A 24 1.57 0.23 8.86
CA PRO A 24 2.54 0.67 9.86
C PRO A 24 2.53 2.19 10.08
N SER A 25 2.73 2.61 11.33
CA SER A 25 3.18 3.97 11.66
C SER A 25 4.70 4.10 11.42
N THR A 26 5.22 5.33 11.36
CA THR A 26 6.67 5.57 11.18
C THR A 26 7.52 4.96 12.31
N ALA A 27 7.00 4.92 13.54
CA ALA A 27 7.66 4.25 14.66
C ALA A 27 7.95 2.74 14.45
N ASN A 28 7.27 2.09 13.49
CA ASN A 28 7.50 0.69 13.17
C ASN A 28 8.52 0.48 12.05
N TYR A 29 8.94 1.54 11.33
CA TYR A 29 9.74 1.39 10.11
C TYR A 29 11.09 0.72 10.37
N GLU A 30 11.84 1.15 11.38
CA GLU A 30 13.15 0.54 11.70
C GLU A 30 13.04 -0.96 12.00
N LYS A 31 11.99 -1.39 12.70
CA LYS A 31 11.76 -2.82 12.97
C LYS A 31 11.38 -3.59 11.70
N LEU A 32 10.63 -2.95 10.80
CA LEU A 32 10.25 -3.53 9.52
C LEU A 32 11.42 -3.56 8.52
N ALA A 33 12.35 -2.61 8.60
CA ALA A 33 13.56 -2.58 7.79
C ALA A 33 14.40 -3.84 7.99
N VAL A 34 14.54 -4.30 9.25
CA VAL A 34 15.19 -5.58 9.56
C VAL A 34 14.54 -6.75 8.82
N LEU A 35 13.21 -6.74 8.68
CA LEU A 35 12.48 -7.78 7.97
C LEU A 35 12.62 -7.65 6.46
N THR A 36 12.55 -6.44 5.89
CA THR A 36 12.75 -6.24 4.45
C THR A 36 14.17 -6.57 4.02
N ASP A 37 15.17 -6.17 4.81
CA ASP A 37 16.58 -6.52 4.59
C ASP A 37 16.80 -8.03 4.66
N TYR A 38 16.11 -8.71 5.57
CA TYR A 38 16.13 -10.17 5.64
C TYR A 38 15.58 -10.81 4.36
N PHE A 39 14.42 -10.36 3.87
CA PHE A 39 13.84 -10.86 2.62
C PHE A 39 14.77 -10.59 1.44
N GLN A 40 15.30 -9.38 1.31
CA GLN A 40 16.21 -9.02 0.23
C GLN A 40 17.52 -9.83 0.26
N SER A 41 18.08 -10.09 1.43
CA SER A 41 19.39 -10.76 1.55
C SER A 41 19.30 -12.29 1.60
N LYS A 42 18.25 -12.86 2.19
CA LYS A 42 18.14 -14.32 2.43
C LYS A 42 17.11 -15.01 1.55
N ILE A 43 16.11 -14.28 1.05
CA ILE A 43 15.01 -14.83 0.26
C ILE A 43 14.72 -13.94 -0.97
N PRO A 44 15.74 -13.61 -1.79
CA PRO A 44 15.60 -12.63 -2.88
C PRO A 44 14.63 -13.08 -3.99
N ASP A 45 14.30 -14.38 -4.04
CA ASP A 45 13.35 -14.97 -4.97
C ASP A 45 11.88 -14.71 -4.59
N VAL A 46 11.60 -14.26 -3.36
CA VAL A 46 10.25 -14.01 -2.88
C VAL A 46 9.91 -12.52 -2.96
N ARG A 47 8.88 -12.20 -3.75
CA ARG A 47 8.28 -10.87 -3.75
C ARG A 47 7.58 -10.59 -2.44
N TYR A 48 7.61 -9.34 -2.00
CA TYR A 48 6.90 -8.91 -0.81
C TYR A 48 6.32 -7.51 -0.95
N PHE A 49 5.35 -7.20 -0.12
CA PHE A 49 4.84 -5.84 0.03
C PHE A 49 4.44 -5.57 1.48
N ILE A 50 4.35 -4.29 1.80
CA ILE A 50 3.82 -3.77 3.05
C ILE A 50 2.70 -2.81 2.67
N GLN A 51 1.54 -2.98 3.28
CA GLN A 51 0.37 -2.16 2.99
C GLN A 51 0.46 -0.84 3.78
N CYS A 52 0.62 0.29 3.10
CA CYS A 52 0.69 1.61 3.71
C CYS A 52 -0.69 2.15 4.12
N LEU A 53 -0.67 3.13 5.02
CA LEU A 53 -1.85 3.93 5.38
C LEU A 53 -2.20 4.96 4.27
N PRO A 54 -3.49 5.23 4.02
CA PRO A 54 -3.94 6.32 3.15
C PRO A 54 -3.84 7.68 3.87
N ASN A 55 -3.91 8.76 3.10
CA ASN A 55 -3.79 10.14 3.59
C ASN A 55 -4.85 10.61 4.58
N TYR A 56 -6.00 9.91 4.70
CA TYR A 56 -7.01 10.18 5.72
C TYR A 56 -6.74 9.47 7.06
N ALA A 57 -5.65 8.70 7.17
CA ALA A 57 -5.24 8.13 8.45
C ALA A 57 -4.87 9.24 9.43
N SER A 58 -5.28 9.09 10.71
CA SER A 58 -5.00 10.12 11.70
C SER A 58 -3.50 10.30 11.94
N PRO A 59 -3.04 11.50 12.32
CA PRO A 59 -1.63 11.73 12.62
C PRO A 59 -1.05 10.79 13.68
N VAL A 60 -1.87 10.36 14.64
CA VAL A 60 -1.49 9.35 15.65
C VAL A 60 -1.19 8.00 15.02
N ARG A 61 -1.95 7.59 14.00
CA ARG A 61 -1.69 6.32 13.27
C ARG A 61 -0.51 6.42 12.34
N LEU A 62 -0.30 7.58 11.71
CA LEU A 62 0.85 7.83 10.84
C LEU A 62 2.14 8.01 11.64
N ASP A 63 2.03 8.51 12.87
CA ASP A 63 3.12 9.04 13.69
C ASP A 63 3.79 10.27 13.05
N THR A 64 3.00 11.06 12.31
CA THR A 64 3.37 12.32 11.69
C THR A 64 2.14 13.04 11.13
N THR A 65 2.23 14.35 10.88
CA THR A 65 1.20 15.12 10.14
C THR A 65 1.55 15.32 8.66
N ASP A 66 2.76 14.97 8.24
CA ASP A 66 3.23 15.11 6.85
C ASP A 66 3.08 13.78 6.10
N TYR A 67 2.06 13.69 5.25
CA TYR A 67 1.77 12.48 4.49
C TYR A 67 2.79 12.19 3.39
N ILE A 68 3.33 13.23 2.72
CA ILE A 68 4.40 13.03 1.72
C ILE A 68 5.67 12.57 2.41
N GLY A 69 6.01 13.15 3.56
CA GLY A 69 7.11 12.69 4.42
C GLY A 69 6.91 11.26 4.92
N TYR A 70 5.68 10.88 5.28
CA TYR A 70 5.33 9.50 5.66
C TYR A 70 5.66 8.49 4.55
N LEU A 71 5.22 8.75 3.31
CA LEU A 71 5.47 7.90 2.16
C LEU A 71 6.95 7.93 1.72
N SER A 72 7.60 9.10 1.78
CA SER A 72 9.01 9.23 1.41
C SER A 72 9.91 8.44 2.36
N ARG A 73 9.65 8.51 3.69
CA ARG A 73 10.34 7.68 4.68
C ARG A 73 10.04 6.19 4.48
N PHE A 74 8.83 5.85 4.08
CA PHE A 74 8.46 4.45 3.79
C PHE A 74 9.35 3.86 2.68
N GLU A 75 9.47 4.58 1.55
CA GLU A 75 10.33 4.17 0.43
C GLU A 75 11.81 4.11 0.83
N GLN A 76 12.28 5.12 1.56
CA GLN A 76 13.69 5.25 1.97
C GLN A 76 14.11 4.19 3.00
N THR A 77 13.22 3.78 3.89
CA THR A 77 13.55 2.86 4.98
C THR A 77 13.21 1.42 4.66
N LEU A 78 12.10 1.16 3.93
CA LEU A 78 11.60 -0.20 3.70
C LEU A 78 11.85 -0.74 2.30
N HIS A 79 12.29 0.12 1.37
CA HIS A 79 12.62 -0.24 -0.02
C HIS A 79 11.59 -1.19 -0.65
N PRO A 80 10.30 -0.81 -0.67
CA PRO A 80 9.24 -1.67 -1.17
C PRO A 80 9.43 -1.95 -2.67
N GLN A 81 9.02 -3.14 -3.12
CA GLN A 81 8.98 -3.46 -4.56
C GLN A 81 7.78 -2.82 -5.27
N ILE A 82 6.75 -2.49 -4.49
CA ILE A 82 5.53 -1.83 -4.94
C ILE A 82 4.99 -0.97 -3.82
N LEU A 83 4.67 0.28 -4.11
CA LEU A 83 3.99 1.17 -3.18
C LEU A 83 2.51 0.77 -3.12
N SER A 84 2.12 0.18 -2.00
CA SER A 84 0.80 -0.42 -1.81
C SER A 84 -0.01 0.44 -0.84
N VAL A 85 -0.97 1.21 -1.35
CA VAL A 85 -1.89 2.04 -0.53
C VAL A 85 -3.33 1.79 -0.95
N GLU A 86 -4.09 1.14 -0.08
CA GLU A 86 -5.53 0.95 -0.21
C GLU A 86 -6.24 2.23 0.24
N HIS A 87 -6.98 2.85 -0.68
CA HIS A 87 -7.76 4.05 -0.39
C HIS A 87 -9.26 3.79 -0.61
N MET A 88 -10.04 3.84 0.47
CA MET A 88 -11.48 3.59 0.45
C MET A 88 -12.26 4.86 0.09
N GLY A 89 -12.13 5.29 -1.17
CA GLY A 89 -12.56 6.61 -1.63
C GLY A 89 -14.07 6.81 -1.80
N ILE A 90 -14.83 5.75 -2.02
CA ILE A 90 -16.27 5.83 -2.31
C ILE A 90 -17.08 5.71 -1.01
N LEU A 91 -17.86 6.74 -0.67
CA LEU A 91 -18.79 6.77 0.46
C LEU A 91 -20.23 6.95 -0.04
N ARG A 92 -21.22 6.74 0.84
CA ARG A 92 -22.64 6.99 0.53
C ARG A 92 -22.89 8.44 0.13
N GLU A 93 -22.15 9.37 0.74
CA GLU A 93 -22.25 10.81 0.55
C GLU A 93 -21.47 11.31 -0.69
N GLY A 94 -20.67 10.43 -1.32
CA GLY A 94 -19.91 10.73 -2.52
C GLY A 94 -18.44 10.29 -2.44
N LEU A 95 -17.60 10.92 -3.24
CA LEU A 95 -16.16 10.64 -3.26
C LEU A 95 -15.47 11.41 -2.13
N ARG A 96 -14.63 10.72 -1.35
CA ARG A 96 -13.72 11.35 -0.38
C ARG A 96 -12.89 12.43 -1.06
N SER A 97 -12.83 13.61 -0.44
CA SER A 97 -12.01 14.73 -0.91
C SER A 97 -10.53 14.37 -1.05
N GLU A 98 -10.09 13.39 -0.27
CA GLU A 98 -8.73 12.89 -0.17
C GLU A 98 -8.34 11.92 -1.29
N PHE A 99 -9.30 11.43 -2.08
CA PHE A 99 -9.06 10.39 -3.09
C PHE A 99 -8.01 10.79 -4.14
N PHE A 100 -8.21 11.92 -4.83
CA PHE A 100 -7.25 12.41 -5.82
C PHE A 100 -5.95 12.93 -5.20
N PRO A 101 -5.96 13.67 -4.07
CA PRO A 101 -4.73 14.00 -3.34
C PRO A 101 -3.88 12.77 -2.97
N ASN A 102 -4.51 11.66 -2.60
CA ASN A 102 -3.80 10.41 -2.30
C ASN A 102 -3.09 9.89 -3.56
N LEU A 103 -3.80 9.78 -4.69
CA LEU A 103 -3.21 9.35 -5.96
C LEU A 103 -2.07 10.26 -6.43
N ALA A 104 -2.21 11.58 -6.26
CA ALA A 104 -1.14 12.55 -6.56
C ALA A 104 0.11 12.29 -5.71
N ALA A 105 -0.07 12.04 -4.41
CA ALA A 105 1.02 11.71 -3.50
C ALA A 105 1.72 10.40 -3.90
N LEU A 106 0.95 9.35 -4.23
CA LEU A 106 1.52 8.08 -4.71
C LEU A 106 2.33 8.28 -5.98
N ARG A 107 1.81 9.02 -6.96
CA ARG A 107 2.52 9.31 -8.21
C ARG A 107 3.82 10.07 -7.96
N GLN A 108 3.79 11.10 -7.13
CA GLN A 108 4.97 11.90 -6.79
C GLN A 108 6.07 11.03 -6.18
N VAL A 109 5.73 10.23 -5.17
CA VAL A 109 6.69 9.38 -4.44
C VAL A 109 7.18 8.24 -5.33
N SER A 110 6.27 7.61 -6.08
CA SER A 110 6.57 6.58 -7.07
C SER A 110 7.61 7.05 -8.10
N LEU A 111 7.46 8.25 -8.65
CA LEU A 111 8.43 8.82 -9.59
C LEU A 111 9.78 9.10 -8.95
N ALA A 112 9.79 9.65 -7.74
CA ALA A 112 11.02 9.98 -7.02
C ALA A 112 11.82 8.73 -6.64
N ALA A 113 11.14 7.68 -6.15
CA ALA A 113 11.75 6.42 -5.73
C ALA A 113 11.97 5.43 -6.89
N LYS A 114 11.33 5.67 -8.05
CA LYS A 114 11.22 4.72 -9.18
C LYS A 114 10.55 3.40 -8.79
N THR A 115 9.65 3.45 -7.82
CA THR A 115 8.85 2.31 -7.35
C THR A 115 7.46 2.40 -7.95
N PRO A 116 6.93 1.38 -8.66
CA PRO A 116 5.54 1.39 -9.13
C PRO A 116 4.55 1.37 -7.95
N PHE A 117 3.30 1.78 -8.15
CA PHE A 117 2.27 1.71 -7.12
C PHE A 117 1.02 0.98 -7.64
N TRP A 118 0.25 0.35 -6.75
CA TRP A 118 -0.98 -0.33 -7.13
C TRP A 118 -2.22 0.58 -7.08
N ALA A 119 -3.11 0.40 -8.05
CA ALA A 119 -4.48 0.87 -7.98
C ALA A 119 -5.36 -0.14 -7.24
N TYR A 120 -6.17 0.34 -6.30
CA TYR A 120 -7.13 -0.47 -5.56
C TYR A 120 -8.56 -0.05 -5.91
N ALA A 121 -9.48 -1.01 -5.93
CA ALA A 121 -10.90 -0.77 -6.06
C ALA A 121 -11.68 -1.55 -5.00
N LEU A 122 -12.43 -0.84 -4.17
CA LEU A 122 -13.35 -1.48 -3.23
C LEU A 122 -14.53 -2.08 -3.99
N ALA A 123 -14.69 -3.40 -3.88
CA ALA A 123 -15.73 -4.17 -4.57
C ALA A 123 -16.81 -4.73 -3.63
N VAL A 124 -16.69 -4.52 -2.31
CA VAL A 124 -17.61 -5.06 -1.29
C VAL A 124 -18.13 -3.91 -0.42
N PRO A 125 -19.46 -3.79 -0.21
CA PRO A 125 -20.03 -2.79 0.69
C PRO A 125 -19.74 -3.12 2.15
N PHE A 126 -19.45 -2.11 2.96
CA PHE A 126 -19.37 -2.22 4.43
C PHE A 126 -19.41 -0.82 5.06
N GLY A 127 -19.94 -0.68 6.28
CA GLY A 127 -20.01 0.63 6.96
C GLY A 127 -20.64 1.73 6.10
N ASP A 128 -19.91 2.82 5.89
CA ASP A 128 -20.31 3.97 5.06
C ASP A 128 -20.04 3.77 3.55
N HIS A 129 -19.51 2.61 3.16
CA HIS A 129 -19.28 2.26 1.76
C HIS A 129 -20.54 1.63 1.15
N PRO A 130 -21.13 2.25 0.11
CA PRO A 130 -22.41 1.83 -0.45
C PRO A 130 -22.28 0.53 -1.26
N ALA A 131 -23.42 -0.02 -1.66
CA ALA A 131 -23.47 -1.04 -2.70
C ALA A 131 -22.64 -0.58 -3.93
N VAL A 132 -21.80 -1.48 -4.45
CA VAL A 132 -20.81 -1.11 -5.46
C VAL A 132 -21.44 -1.08 -6.84
N LEU A 133 -21.49 0.11 -7.44
CA LEU A 133 -21.91 0.32 -8.82
C LEU A 133 -20.74 0.12 -9.78
N HIS A 134 -21.01 -0.21 -11.04
CA HIS A 134 -19.98 -0.26 -12.09
C HIS A 134 -19.23 1.06 -12.23
N SER A 135 -19.90 2.20 -12.03
CA SER A 135 -19.27 3.52 -12.02
C SER A 135 -18.24 3.65 -10.90
N HIS A 136 -18.48 3.09 -9.71
CA HIS A 136 -17.53 3.14 -8.59
C HIS A 136 -16.24 2.40 -8.92
N ILE A 137 -16.34 1.21 -9.53
CA ILE A 137 -15.16 0.44 -9.95
C ILE A 137 -14.39 1.19 -11.04
N ARG A 138 -15.09 1.71 -12.06
CA ARG A 138 -14.47 2.47 -13.15
C ARG A 138 -13.76 3.72 -12.65
N THR A 139 -14.40 4.49 -11.77
CA THR A 139 -13.79 5.69 -11.18
C THR A 139 -12.52 5.34 -10.42
N GLN A 140 -12.54 4.29 -9.58
CA GLN A 140 -11.36 3.89 -8.82
C GLN A 140 -10.21 3.41 -9.73
N LEU A 141 -10.48 2.49 -10.66
CA LEU A 141 -9.46 1.89 -11.51
C LEU A 141 -8.92 2.87 -12.56
N TYR A 142 -9.77 3.60 -13.27
CA TYR A 142 -9.32 4.54 -14.29
C TYR A 142 -8.60 5.75 -13.70
N SER A 143 -8.98 6.19 -12.49
CA SER A 143 -8.20 7.22 -11.79
C SER A 143 -6.83 6.70 -11.39
N GLY A 144 -6.73 5.47 -10.86
CA GLY A 144 -5.43 4.85 -10.58
C GLY A 144 -4.52 4.79 -11.80
N LEU A 145 -5.04 4.27 -12.93
CA LEU A 145 -4.32 4.20 -14.21
C LEU A 145 -3.91 5.58 -14.73
N ALA A 146 -4.79 6.59 -14.65
CA ALA A 146 -4.48 7.95 -15.08
C ALA A 146 -3.33 8.58 -14.28
N TYR A 147 -3.17 8.19 -13.02
CA TYR A 147 -2.07 8.61 -12.15
C TYR A 147 -0.82 7.73 -12.27
N GLY A 148 -0.84 6.69 -13.11
CA GLY A 148 0.34 5.88 -13.44
C GLY A 148 0.55 4.64 -12.58
N ALA A 149 -0.52 4.09 -12.00
CA ALA A 149 -0.53 2.73 -11.47
C ALA A 149 -0.39 1.67 -12.57
#